data_AF-A5D054-F1
#
_entry.id   AF-A5D054-F1
#
_cell.length_a   1.000
_cell.length_b   1.000
_cell.length_c   1.000
_cell.angle_alpha   90.00
_cell.angle_beta   90.00
_cell.angle_gamma   90.00
#
_symmetry.space_group_name_H-M   'P 1'
#
loop_
_entity.id
_entity.type
_entity.pdbx_description
1 polymer ?
#
loop_
_entity_poly.entity_id
_entity_poly.type
_entity_poly.pdbx_seq_one_letter_code
_entity_poly.pdbx_strand_id
1 'polypeptide(L)'
;MRLRPAEFWDLTPTELGDLVDAFKWEEERRDEADYYRTAWLASHLMNASGNYRQTITPDKLLGRKKAQSQPITPEERDKAMQELLKKFNKKAESRYRFPG
;
A
#
# COMPACT_ATOMS: atom_id res chain seq x y z
N MET A 1 7.68 17.70 -13.59
CA MET A 1 8.63 18.80 -13.36
C MET A 1 7.98 20.13 -13.66
N ARG A 2 8.17 21.13 -12.80
CA ARG A 2 7.84 22.53 -13.09
C ARG A 2 9.02 23.38 -12.63
N LEU A 3 10.00 23.54 -13.51
CA LEU A 3 11.07 24.51 -13.35
C LEU A 3 10.64 25.83 -13.98
N ARG A 4 11.05 26.95 -13.39
CA ARG A 4 10.94 28.24 -14.07
C ARG A 4 11.95 28.28 -15.22
N PRO A 5 11.66 29.01 -16.32
CA PRO A 5 12.58 29.07 -17.46
C PRO A 5 14.01 29.48 -17.09
N ALA A 6 14.19 30.42 -16.15
CA ALA A 6 15.51 30.85 -15.69
C ALA A 6 16.28 29.72 -14.98
N GLU A 7 15.60 28.96 -14.11
CA GLU A 7 16.21 27.84 -13.37
C GLU A 7 16.63 26.71 -14.30
N PHE A 8 15.96 26.54 -15.43
CA PHE A 8 16.33 25.52 -16.42
C PHE A 8 17.65 25.84 -17.12
N TRP A 9 17.90 27.11 -17.44
CA TRP A 9 19.13 27.52 -18.13
C TRP A 9 20.35 27.58 -17.23
N ASP A 10 20.14 27.70 -15.91
CA ASP A 10 21.22 27.70 -14.91
C ASP A 10 21.68 26.29 -14.50
N LEU A 11 21.03 25.22 -15.00
CA LEU A 11 21.38 23.85 -14.65
C LEU A 11 22.72 23.41 -15.24
N THR A 12 23.51 22.74 -14.40
CA THR A 12 24.66 21.97 -14.87
C THR A 12 24.21 20.66 -15.53
N PRO A 13 25.03 20.06 -16.42
CA PRO A 13 24.71 18.77 -17.04
C PRO A 13 24.45 17.64 -16.03
N THR A 14 25.12 17.67 -14.88
CA THR A 14 24.92 16.70 -13.80
C THR A 14 23.57 16.87 -13.14
N GLU A 15 23.20 18.11 -12.77
CA GLU A 15 21.88 18.39 -12.17
C GLU A 15 20.74 18.06 -13.13
N LEU A 16 20.92 18.29 -14.44
CA LEU A 16 19.96 17.86 -15.45
C LEU A 16 19.81 16.33 -15.46
N GLY A 17 20.91 15.58 -15.32
CA GLY A 17 20.89 14.11 -15.20
C GLY A 17 20.10 13.65 -13.96
N ASP A 18 20.43 14.20 -12.80
CA ASP A 18 19.75 13.87 -11.53
C ASP A 18 18.24 14.17 -11.60
N LEU A 19 17.89 15.27 -12.26
CA LEU A 19 16.52 15.69 -12.50
C LEU A 19 15.77 14.68 -13.39
N VAL A 20 16.37 14.24 -14.49
CA VAL A 20 15.78 13.22 -15.38
C VAL A 20 15.56 11.91 -14.63
N ASP A 21 16.51 11.48 -13.82
CA ASP A 21 16.40 10.25 -13.04
C ASP A 21 15.30 10.36 -11.99
N ALA A 22 15.22 11.49 -11.28
CA ALA A 22 14.14 11.76 -10.34
C ALA A 22 12.76 11.78 -11.01
N PHE A 23 12.67 12.30 -12.25
CA PHE A 23 11.43 12.32 -13.01
C PHE A 23 10.97 10.90 -13.36
N LYS A 24 11.87 10.06 -13.89
CA LYS A 24 11.58 8.65 -14.21
C LYS A 24 11.15 7.88 -12.97
N TRP A 25 11.86 8.07 -11.85
CA TRP A 25 11.52 7.44 -10.60
C TRP A 25 10.11 7.80 -10.12
N GLU A 26 9.73 9.08 -10.22
CA GLU A 26 8.39 9.53 -9.84
C GLU A 26 7.30 8.98 -10.77
N GLU A 27 7.59 8.85 -12.07
CA GLU A 27 6.69 8.24 -13.06
C GLU A 27 6.49 6.75 -12.76
N GLU A 28 7.58 6.00 -12.57
CA GLU A 28 7.54 4.58 -12.18
C GLU A 28 6.75 4.38 -10.89
N ARG A 29 6.94 5.23 -9.88
CA ARG A 29 6.21 5.18 -8.61
C ARG A 29 4.70 5.39 -8.79
N ARG A 30 4.30 6.28 -9.71
CA ARG A 30 2.89 6.54 -10.01
C ARG A 30 2.26 5.37 -10.73
N ASP A 31 2.92 4.87 -11.76
CA ASP A 31 2.47 3.70 -12.50
C ASP A 31 2.32 2.51 -11.55
N GLU A 32 3.30 2.28 -10.68
CA GLU A 32 3.26 1.23 -9.68
C GLU A 32 2.04 1.34 -8.76
N ALA A 33 1.72 2.56 -8.30
CA ALA A 33 0.55 2.81 -7.47
C ALA A 33 -0.76 2.54 -8.22
N ASP A 34 -0.85 2.90 -9.49
CA ASP A 34 -2.06 2.69 -10.31
C ASP A 34 -2.26 1.22 -10.67
N TYR A 35 -1.19 0.50 -11.00
CA TYR A 35 -1.22 -0.96 -11.14
C TYR A 35 -1.65 -1.63 -9.84
N TYR A 36 -1.14 -1.18 -8.69
CA TYR A 36 -1.53 -1.73 -7.40
C TYR A 36 -3.00 -1.49 -7.07
N ARG A 37 -3.52 -0.28 -7.30
CA ARG A 37 -4.96 0.03 -7.12
C ARG A 37 -5.83 -0.86 -7.99
N THR A 38 -5.45 -1.04 -9.25
CA THR A 38 -6.18 -1.89 -10.20
C THR A 38 -6.16 -3.35 -9.79
N ALA A 39 -4.98 -3.87 -9.42
CA ALA A 39 -4.84 -5.22 -8.90
C ALA A 39 -5.63 -5.43 -7.60
N TRP A 40 -5.72 -4.41 -6.74
CA TRP A 40 -6.52 -4.45 -5.53
C TRP A 40 -8.00 -4.57 -5.83
N LEU A 41 -8.54 -3.73 -6.71
CA LEU A 41 -9.93 -3.83 -7.15
C LEU A 41 -10.23 -5.19 -7.80
N ALA A 42 -9.38 -5.63 -8.72
CA ALA A 42 -9.53 -6.91 -9.40
C ALA A 42 -9.52 -8.08 -8.41
N SER A 43 -8.61 -8.06 -7.43
CA SER A 43 -8.53 -9.11 -6.41
C SER A 43 -9.82 -9.23 -5.59
N HIS A 44 -10.44 -8.11 -5.24
CA HIS A 44 -11.73 -8.11 -4.53
C HIS A 44 -12.86 -8.66 -5.39
N LEU A 45 -12.96 -8.23 -6.65
CA LEU A 45 -13.98 -8.74 -7.58
C LEU A 45 -13.83 -10.25 -7.80
N MET A 46 -12.61 -10.74 -8.00
CA MET A 46 -12.33 -12.16 -8.18
C MET A 46 -12.70 -12.96 -6.93
N ASN A 47 -12.30 -12.50 -5.75
CA ASN A 47 -12.63 -13.18 -4.49
C ASN A 47 -14.14 -13.17 -4.20
N ALA A 48 -14.84 -12.07 -4.52
CA ALA A 48 -16.28 -11.97 -4.34
C ALA A 48 -17.08 -12.89 -5.28
N SER A 49 -16.54 -13.21 -6.47
CA SER A 49 -17.20 -14.09 -7.43
C SER A 49 -17.32 -15.56 -6.98
N GLY A 50 -16.63 -15.97 -5.92
CA GLY A 50 -16.68 -17.34 -5.38
C GLY A 50 -15.98 -18.42 -6.22
N ASN A 51 -15.41 -18.06 -7.37
CA ASN A 51 -14.80 -19.02 -8.30
C ASN A 51 -13.40 -19.51 -7.89
N TYR A 52 -12.79 -18.92 -6.85
CA TYR A 52 -11.41 -19.21 -6.47
C TYR A 52 -11.33 -19.92 -5.11
N ARG A 53 -10.71 -21.10 -5.10
CA ARG A 53 -10.44 -21.89 -3.87
C ARG A 53 -9.42 -21.21 -2.94
N GLN A 54 -8.57 -20.36 -3.49
CA GLN A 54 -7.56 -19.61 -2.74
C GLN A 54 -7.80 -18.12 -2.90
N THR A 55 -7.59 -17.36 -1.82
CA THR A 55 -7.64 -15.90 -1.86
C THR A 55 -6.62 -15.36 -2.87
N ILE A 56 -7.11 -14.58 -3.82
CA ILE A 56 -6.33 -13.80 -4.76
C ILE A 56 -5.92 -12.49 -4.06
N THR A 57 -4.64 -12.15 -4.11
CA THR A 57 -4.11 -10.91 -3.52
C THR A 57 -3.51 -10.04 -4.62
N PRO A 58 -3.42 -8.70 -4.44
CA PRO A 58 -2.79 -7.82 -5.41
C PRO A 58 -1.36 -8.27 -5.76
N ASP A 59 -0.59 -8.68 -4.76
CA ASP A 59 0.78 -9.17 -4.95
C ASP A 59 0.85 -10.40 -5.86
N LYS A 60 -0.13 -11.32 -5.77
CA LYS A 60 -0.21 -12.48 -6.65
C LYS A 60 -0.50 -12.07 -8.09
N LEU A 61 -1.38 -11.08 -8.29
CA LEU A 61 -1.72 -10.55 -9.61
C LEU A 61 -0.55 -9.80 -10.25
N LEU A 62 0.24 -9.10 -9.43
CA LEU A 62 1.42 -8.35 -9.88
C LEU A 62 2.71 -9.19 -9.93
N GLY A 63 2.63 -10.50 -9.66
CA GLY A 63 3.80 -11.37 -9.64
C GLY A 63 4.85 -11.03 -8.58
N ARG A 64 4.47 -10.25 -7.56
CA ARG A 64 5.37 -9.86 -6.47
C ARG A 64 5.58 -11.03 -5.55
N LYS A 65 6.85 -11.36 -5.29
CA LYS A 65 7.19 -12.29 -4.21
C LYS A 65 6.71 -11.67 -2.91
N LYS A 66 5.84 -12.35 -2.17
CA LYS A 66 5.55 -11.96 -0.79
C LYS A 66 6.89 -11.81 -0.07
N ALA A 67 7.13 -10.66 0.54
CA ALA A 67 8.18 -10.55 1.53
C ALA A 67 7.97 -11.72 2.51
N GLN A 68 9.02 -12.51 2.74
CA GLN A 68 8.95 -13.63 3.67
C GLN A 68 8.65 -13.05 5.06
N SER A 69 7.36 -12.96 5.39
CA SER A 69 6.93 -12.70 6.76
C SER A 69 7.44 -13.88 7.58
N GLN A 70 8.24 -13.58 8.61
CA GLN A 70 8.66 -14.63 9.54
C GLN A 70 7.41 -15.38 10.02
N PRO A 71 7.47 -16.73 10.06
CA PRO A 71 6.33 -17.51 10.50
C PRO A 71 5.97 -17.11 11.94
N ILE A 72 4.82 -16.47 12.10
CA ILE A 72 4.24 -16.11 13.39
C ILE A 72 3.70 -17.40 14.03
N THR A 73 3.99 -17.62 15.31
CA THR A 73 3.47 -18.81 16.01
C THR A 73 1.96 -18.70 16.23
N PRO A 74 1.24 -19.82 16.40
CA PRO A 74 -0.18 -19.79 16.73
C PRO A 74 -0.50 -18.93 17.97
N GLU A 75 0.36 -18.96 18.99
CA GLU A 75 0.16 -18.19 20.23
C GLU A 75 0.29 -16.68 20.00
N GLU A 76 1.25 -16.26 19.18
CA GLU A 76 1.44 -14.86 18.80
C GLU A 76 0.25 -14.33 17.99
N ARG A 77 -0.32 -15.17 17.13
CA ARG A 77 -1.53 -14.83 16.35
C ARG A 77 -2.74 -14.62 17.27
N ASP A 78 -2.95 -15.50 18.23
CA ASP A 78 -4.07 -15.41 19.18
C ASP A 78 -3.93 -14.19 20.09
N LYS A 79 -2.71 -13.89 20.55
CA LYS A 79 -2.43 -12.68 21.32
C LYS A 79 -2.73 -11.41 20.51
N ALA A 80 -2.28 -11.35 19.26
CA ALA A 80 -2.55 -10.23 18.37
C ALA A 80 -4.05 -10.06 18.10
N MET A 81 -4.78 -11.16 17.92
CA MET A 81 -6.24 -11.14 17.75
C MET A 81 -6.94 -10.58 19.00
N GLN A 82 -6.57 -11.05 20.19
CA GLN A 82 -7.16 -10.58 21.45
C GLN A 82 -6.85 -9.09 21.70
N GLU A 83 -5.65 -8.63 21.37
CA GLU A 83 -5.29 -7.22 21.47
C GLU A 83 -6.10 -6.35 20.49
N LEU A 84 -6.34 -6.84 19.27
CA LEU A 84 -7.20 -6.16 18.31
C LEU A 84 -8.63 -6.02 18.84
N LEU A 85 -9.21 -7.12 19.31
CA LEU A 85 -10.57 -7.14 19.88
C LEU A 85 -10.71 -6.17 21.05
N LYS A 86 -9.72 -6.13 21.95
CA LYS A 86 -9.67 -5.16 23.06
C LYS A 86 -9.64 -3.71 22.58
N LYS A 87 -8.85 -3.39 21.54
CA LYS A 87 -8.78 -2.04 20.96
C LYS A 87 -10.11 -1.63 20.31
N PHE A 88 -10.76 -2.54 19.59
CA PHE A 88 -12.04 -2.24 18.93
C PHE A 88 -13.20 -2.10 19.92
N ASN A 89 -13.26 -2.96 20.95
CA ASN A 89 -14.32 -2.89 21.96
C ASN A 89 -14.20 -1.65 22.86
N LYS A 90 -12.97 -1.26 23.27
CA LYS A 90 -12.77 0.02 24.01
C LYS A 90 -13.23 1.25 23.22
N LYS A 91 -13.05 1.23 21.89
CA LYS A 91 -13.45 2.35 21.02
C LYS A 91 -14.95 2.41 20.78
N ALA A 92 -15.65 1.28 20.87
CA ALA A 92 -17.10 1.21 20.82
C ALA A 92 -17.74 1.76 22.12
N GLU A 93 -17.22 1.37 23.30
CA GLU A 93 -17.71 1.87 24.60
C GLU A 93 -17.46 3.37 24.78
N SER A 94 -16.32 3.89 24.30
CA SER A 94 -16.00 5.32 24.35
C SER A 94 -16.91 6.21 23.48
N ARG A 95 -17.59 5.67 22.46
CA ARG A 95 -18.50 6.45 21.59
C ARG A 95 -19.93 6.56 22.13
N TYR A 96 -20.30 5.75 23.12
CA TYR A 96 -21.64 5.72 23.72
C TYR A 96 -21.66 6.19 25.18
N ARG A 97 -20.72 7.05 25.58
CA ARG A 97 -20.78 7.74 26.87
C ARG A 97 -21.53 9.06 26.68
N PHE A 98 -22.85 9.02 26.75
CA PHE A 98 -23.65 10.25 26.86
C PHE A 98 -23.31 10.93 28.19
N PRO A 99 -23.09 12.26 28.22
CA PRO A 99 -23.02 13.00 29.46
C PRO A 99 -24.42 12.98 30.08
N GLY A 100 -24.53 12.34 31.25
CA GLY A 100 -25.68 12.53 32.14
C GLY A 100 -25.57 13.83 32.91
#